data_AF-A0A4V1ZXW0-F1
#
_entry.id   AF-A0A4V1ZXW0-F1
#
_cell.length_a   1.000
_cell.length_b   1.000
_cell.length_c   1.000
_cell.angle_alpha   90.00
_cell.angle_beta   90.00
_cell.angle_gamma   90.00
#
_symmetry.space_group_name_H-M   'P 1'
#
loop_
_entity.id
_entity.type
_entity.pdbx_description
1 polymer ?
#
loop_
_entity_poly.entity_id
_entity_poly.type
_entity_poly.pdbx_seq_one_letter_code
_entity_poly.pdbx_strand_id
1 'polypeptide(L)'
;MDAPGTRYKVVERGRRLEVIDTWNGNAPVNPMRRAPVEQAPRRDASAARDSMRRDVTPPIAATRAAKLDQRGRALLHTKPWYDAKGPRQIVVTQAGAEKLKGLRVVALVLFVIAIVAAFLFWPLLFIAPFFVFNEGARNGLRAASTRFLDELNQPVNGYGGA
;
A
#
# COMPACT_ATOMS: atom_id res chain seq x y z
N MET A 1 34.61 15.11 3.26
CA MET A 1 33.36 14.33 3.29
C MET A 1 32.79 14.39 1.89
N ASP A 2 32.99 13.34 1.10
CA ASP A 2 32.49 13.28 -0.27
C ASP A 2 30.99 13.01 -0.27
N ALA A 3 30.26 13.71 -1.14
CA ALA A 3 28.83 13.51 -1.29
C ALA A 3 28.53 12.10 -1.83
N PRO A 4 27.48 11.41 -1.33
CA PRO A 4 27.11 10.10 -1.83
C PRO A 4 26.76 10.17 -3.32
N GLY A 5 27.29 9.23 -4.11
CA GLY A 5 27.13 9.20 -5.57
C GLY A 5 25.66 9.13 -6.00
N THR A 6 25.33 9.72 -7.17
CA THR A 6 23.97 9.70 -7.71
C THR A 6 23.56 8.31 -8.16
N ARG A 7 22.34 7.89 -7.80
CA ARG A 7 21.77 6.58 -8.11
C ARG A 7 21.60 6.33 -9.62
N TYR A 8 21.38 7.38 -10.39
CA TYR A 8 21.24 7.29 -11.84
C TYR A 8 22.44 7.91 -12.51
N LYS A 9 22.97 7.21 -13.53
CA LYS A 9 24.05 7.69 -14.39
C LYS A 9 23.62 7.54 -15.84
N VAL A 10 23.64 8.64 -16.58
CA VAL A 10 23.39 8.62 -18.04
C VAL A 10 24.73 8.38 -18.73
N VAL A 11 24.78 7.40 -19.62
CA VAL A 11 25.95 7.11 -20.45
C VAL A 11 25.55 7.06 -21.91
N GLU A 12 26.42 7.51 -22.80
CA GLU A 12 26.22 7.35 -24.24
C GLU A 12 26.83 6.02 -24.69
N ARG A 13 26.01 5.14 -25.27
CA ARG A 13 26.45 3.86 -25.84
C ARG A 13 25.85 3.72 -27.24
N GLY A 14 26.69 3.62 -28.26
CA GLY A 14 26.24 3.41 -29.64
C GLY A 14 25.36 4.53 -30.20
N ARG A 15 25.69 5.80 -29.93
CA ARG A 15 24.90 7.01 -30.29
C ARG A 15 23.51 7.09 -29.63
N ARG A 16 23.31 6.38 -28.52
CA ARG A 16 22.08 6.42 -27.72
C ARG A 16 22.41 6.67 -26.26
N LEU A 17 21.61 7.51 -25.61
CA LEU A 17 21.68 7.73 -24.17
C LEU A 17 21.01 6.56 -23.45
N GLU A 18 21.78 5.83 -22.64
CA GLU A 18 21.31 4.78 -21.75
C GLU A 18 21.39 5.27 -20.30
N VAL A 19 20.33 5.03 -19.54
CA VAL A 19 20.28 5.35 -18.10
C VAL A 19 20.59 4.07 -17.32
N ILE A 20 21.63 4.14 -16.48
CA ILE A 20 22.10 3.04 -15.64
C ILE A 20 21.74 3.33 -14.19
N ASP A 21 21.15 2.35 -13.49
CA ASP A 21 20.96 2.40 -12.03
C ASP A 21 22.23 1.85 -11.34
N THR A 22 22.99 2.74 -10.69
CA THR A 22 24.26 2.42 -10.02
C THR A 22 24.07 1.65 -8.72
N TRP A 23 22.85 1.60 -8.17
CA TRP A 23 22.52 0.84 -6.97
C TRP A 23 22.03 -0.59 -7.26
N ASN A 24 21.70 -0.88 -8.52
CA ASN A 24 21.21 -2.19 -8.97
C ASN A 24 22.20 -2.85 -9.94
N GLY A 25 23.47 -2.97 -9.53
CA GLY A 25 24.49 -3.69 -10.30
C GLY A 25 24.80 -3.11 -11.68
N ASN A 26 24.61 -1.80 -11.87
CA ASN A 26 24.72 -1.11 -13.17
C ASN A 26 23.80 -1.70 -14.26
N ALA A 27 22.63 -2.21 -13.88
CA ALA A 27 21.66 -2.70 -14.85
C ALA A 27 21.13 -1.54 -15.73
N PRO A 28 21.02 -1.74 -17.06
CA PRO A 28 20.38 -0.77 -17.93
C PRO A 28 18.89 -0.69 -17.60
N VAL A 29 18.41 0.53 -17.37
CA VAL A 29 16.97 0.78 -17.24
C VAL A 29 16.38 0.69 -18.64
N ASN A 30 15.66 -0.39 -18.93
CA ASN A 30 14.95 -0.55 -20.21
C ASN A 30 13.54 0.05 -20.07
N PRO A 31 13.28 1.28 -20.56
CA PRO A 31 11.92 1.77 -20.67
C PRO A 31 11.22 0.93 -21.73
N MET A 32 10.39 -0.01 -21.27
CA MET A 32 9.23 -0.57 -21.96
C MET A 32 9.30 -0.43 -23.48
N ARG A 33 9.88 -1.44 -24.15
CA ARG A 33 9.76 -1.60 -25.61
C ARG A 33 8.26 -1.60 -25.92
N ARG A 34 7.72 -0.48 -26.37
CA ARG A 34 6.38 -0.42 -26.97
C ARG A 34 6.49 -1.31 -28.20
N ALA A 35 5.91 -2.50 -28.13
CA ALA A 35 5.88 -3.42 -29.26
C ALA A 35 5.30 -2.68 -30.47
N PRO A 36 5.84 -2.87 -31.68
CA PRO A 36 5.17 -2.43 -32.90
C PRO A 36 3.75 -3.01 -32.88
N VAL A 37 2.75 -2.18 -33.17
CA VAL A 37 1.38 -2.66 -33.36
C VAL A 37 1.39 -3.47 -34.65
N GLU A 38 1.62 -4.76 -34.51
CA GLU A 38 1.50 -5.73 -35.60
C GLU A 38 0.00 -5.85 -35.91
N GLN A 39 -0.38 -5.45 -37.12
CA GLN A 39 -1.77 -5.50 -37.58
C GLN A 39 -2.24 -6.95 -37.53
N ALA A 40 -3.20 -7.22 -36.65
CA ALA A 40 -3.77 -8.55 -36.47
C ALA A 40 -4.46 -9.03 -37.75
N PRO A 41 -4.37 -10.33 -38.10
CA PRO A 41 -5.19 -10.91 -39.17
C PRO A 41 -6.66 -10.74 -38.77
N ARG A 42 -7.53 -10.39 -39.74
CA ARG A 42 -8.98 -10.29 -39.54
C ARG A 42 -9.49 -11.53 -38.82
N ARG A 43 -9.75 -11.42 -37.52
CA ARG A 43 -10.32 -12.48 -36.68
C ARG A 43 -11.83 -12.40 -36.77
N ASP A 44 -12.42 -13.53 -37.10
CA ASP A 44 -13.86 -13.74 -37.22
C ASP A 44 -14.62 -13.19 -36.00
N ALA A 45 -15.64 -12.37 -36.27
CA ALA A 45 -16.43 -11.64 -35.27
C ALA A 45 -17.16 -12.55 -34.27
N SER A 46 -17.30 -13.85 -34.57
CA SER A 46 -17.85 -14.87 -33.70
C SER A 46 -16.91 -15.21 -32.53
N ALA A 47 -15.61 -15.34 -32.78
CA ALA A 47 -14.62 -15.63 -31.72
C ALA A 47 -14.46 -14.45 -30.73
N ALA A 48 -14.63 -13.22 -31.22
CA ALA A 48 -14.58 -12.01 -30.40
C ALA A 48 -15.76 -11.93 -29.41
N ARG A 49 -16.95 -12.46 -29.78
CA ARG A 49 -18.12 -12.50 -28.90
C ARG A 49 -17.94 -13.51 -27.76
N ASP A 50 -17.34 -14.66 -28.03
CA ASP A 50 -17.07 -15.69 -27.02
C ASP A 50 -15.93 -15.33 -26.05
N SER A 51 -14.96 -14.51 -26.47
CA SER A 51 -13.97 -13.94 -25.55
C SER A 51 -14.59 -12.84 -24.67
N MET A 52 -15.47 -12.00 -25.22
CA MET A 52 -16.11 -10.93 -24.47
C MET A 52 -17.05 -11.44 -23.37
N ARG A 53 -17.62 -12.64 -23.54
CA ARG A 53 -18.43 -13.31 -22.51
C ARG A 53 -17.60 -13.94 -21.38
N ARG A 54 -16.33 -14.26 -21.63
CA ARG A 54 -15.40 -14.81 -20.62
C ARG A 54 -14.65 -13.75 -19.83
N ASP A 55 -14.49 -12.54 -20.38
CA ASP A 55 -13.79 -11.43 -19.73
C ASP A 55 -14.66 -10.59 -18.78
N VAL A 56 -15.88 -11.02 -18.48
CA VAL A 56 -16.68 -10.44 -17.39
C VAL A 56 -16.12 -10.96 -16.05
N THR A 57 -14.90 -10.54 -15.74
CA THR A 57 -14.44 -10.49 -14.35
C THR A 57 -15.35 -9.49 -13.64
N PRO A 58 -16.09 -9.88 -12.58
CA PRO A 58 -16.99 -8.96 -11.92
C PRO A 58 -16.19 -7.72 -11.45
N PRO A 59 -16.67 -6.49 -11.71
CA PRO A 59 -15.96 -5.25 -11.38
C PRO A 59 -15.70 -5.06 -9.87
N ILE A 60 -16.23 -5.95 -9.04
CA ILE A 60 -16.04 -5.98 -7.58
C ILE A 60 -14.65 -6.52 -7.20
N ALA A 61 -14.01 -7.34 -8.05
CA ALA A 61 -12.72 -7.97 -7.72
C ALA A 61 -11.51 -7.01 -7.84
N ALA A 62 -11.61 -5.98 -8.68
CA ALA A 62 -10.50 -5.07 -8.97
C ALA A 62 -10.27 -4.01 -7.87
N THR A 63 -11.23 -3.77 -6.98
CA THR A 63 -11.16 -2.69 -5.99
C THR A 63 -10.19 -2.98 -4.82
N ARG A 64 -9.72 -4.22 -4.66
CA ARG A 64 -8.85 -4.64 -3.54
C ARG A 64 -7.84 -5.72 -3.92
N ALA A 65 -7.20 -5.62 -5.09
CA ALA A 65 -5.97 -6.38 -5.28
C ALA A 65 -4.93 -5.84 -4.30
N ALA A 66 -4.85 -6.44 -3.10
CA ALA A 66 -3.78 -6.17 -2.15
C ALA A 66 -2.49 -6.30 -2.95
N LYS A 67 -1.66 -5.26 -2.99
CA LYS A 67 -0.37 -5.38 -3.66
C LYS A 67 0.40 -6.45 -2.90
N LEU A 68 0.60 -7.58 -3.52
CA LEU A 68 1.32 -8.70 -2.93
C LEU A 68 2.79 -8.51 -3.28
N ASP A 69 3.66 -8.74 -2.30
CA ASP A 69 5.10 -8.89 -2.50
C ASP A 69 5.38 -10.10 -3.43
N GLN A 70 6.59 -10.21 -3.96
CA GLN A 70 7.06 -11.35 -4.76
C GLN A 70 6.86 -12.71 -4.06
N ARG A 71 6.74 -12.70 -2.72
CA ARG A 71 6.45 -13.86 -1.87
C ARG A 71 4.96 -14.06 -1.53
N GLY A 72 4.05 -13.35 -2.19
CA GLY A 72 2.61 -13.45 -1.95
C GLY A 72 2.13 -12.84 -0.62
N ARG A 73 2.90 -11.93 -0.01
CA ARG A 73 2.54 -11.27 1.26
C ARG A 73 1.89 -9.91 1.01
N ALA A 74 0.89 -9.54 1.80
CA ALA A 74 0.19 -8.27 1.60
C ALA A 74 1.10 -7.07 1.94
N LEU A 75 1.20 -6.11 1.02
CA LEU A 75 1.88 -4.83 1.22
C LEU A 75 0.88 -3.76 1.65
N LEU A 76 1.21 -3.03 2.70
CA LEU A 76 0.43 -1.89 3.18
C LEU A 76 1.24 -0.61 2.99
N HIS A 77 0.63 0.35 2.28
CA HIS A 77 1.18 1.68 2.12
C HIS A 77 0.72 2.58 3.27
N THR A 78 1.65 3.21 3.96
CA THR A 78 1.35 4.15 5.05
C THR A 78 1.29 5.59 4.54
N LYS A 79 0.53 6.45 5.23
CA LYS A 79 0.44 7.89 4.93
C LYS A 79 0.93 8.72 6.12
N PRO A 80 1.50 9.91 5.87
CA PRO A 80 2.06 10.74 6.93
C PRO A 80 1.04 11.25 7.94
N TRP A 81 -0.26 11.26 7.64
CA TRP A 81 -1.27 11.76 8.60
C TRP A 81 -1.57 10.80 9.76
N TYR A 82 -1.22 9.51 9.66
CA TYR A 82 -1.32 8.54 10.76
C TYR A 82 -0.01 7.82 11.09
N ASP A 83 0.97 7.81 10.19
CA ASP A 83 2.29 7.22 10.44
C ASP A 83 3.33 8.33 10.63
N ALA A 84 3.99 8.37 11.78
CA ALA A 84 5.07 9.31 12.07
C ALA A 84 6.29 9.04 11.18
N LYS A 85 6.51 7.78 10.80
CA LYS A 85 7.60 7.34 9.91
C LYS A 85 7.18 7.25 8.44
N GLY A 86 5.93 7.65 8.11
CA GLY A 86 5.37 7.57 6.77
C GLY A 86 5.75 8.77 5.88
N PRO A 87 5.65 8.65 4.54
CA PRO A 87 5.08 7.51 3.79
C PRO A 87 6.08 6.38 3.52
N ARG A 88 5.72 5.14 3.88
CA ARG A 88 6.54 3.92 3.66
C ARG A 88 5.66 2.72 3.26
N GLN A 89 6.27 1.66 2.78
CA GLN A 89 5.61 0.37 2.52
C GLN A 89 5.99 -0.62 3.62
N ILE A 90 5.00 -1.26 4.23
CA ILE A 90 5.21 -2.32 5.23
C ILE A 90 4.70 -3.65 4.69
N VAL A 91 5.42 -4.73 4.99
CA VAL A 91 4.99 -6.08 4.64
C VAL A 91 4.18 -6.63 5.80
N VAL A 92 2.92 -6.96 5.57
CA VAL A 92 2.05 -7.55 6.59
C VAL A 92 2.44 -9.02 6.74
N THR A 93 2.97 -9.38 7.89
CA THR A 93 3.25 -10.78 8.25
C THR A 93 1.96 -11.53 8.57
N GLN A 94 2.01 -12.86 8.65
CA GLN A 94 0.82 -13.68 8.96
C GLN A 94 0.24 -13.33 10.34
N ALA A 95 1.09 -13.13 11.35
CA ALA A 95 0.68 -12.65 12.67
C ALA A 95 0.05 -11.26 12.62
N GLY A 96 0.59 -10.36 11.79
CA GLY A 96 -0.02 -9.05 11.54
C GLY A 96 -1.40 -9.14 10.88
N ALA A 97 -1.62 -10.11 10.00
CA ALA A 97 -2.90 -10.32 9.34
C ALA A 97 -4.00 -10.79 10.31
N GLU A 98 -3.67 -11.65 11.28
CA GLU A 98 -4.61 -12.06 12.33
C GLU A 98 -4.98 -10.89 13.26
N LYS A 99 -4.00 -10.09 13.67
CA LYS A 99 -4.24 -8.85 14.43
C LYS A 99 -5.14 -7.89 13.67
N LEU A 100 -4.97 -7.79 12.34
CA LEU A 100 -5.81 -6.94 11.50
C LEU A 100 -7.26 -7.42 11.43
N LYS A 101 -7.50 -8.75 11.46
CA LYS A 101 -8.87 -9.30 11.53
C LYS A 101 -9.54 -8.92 12.85
N GLY A 102 -8.86 -9.15 13.98
CA GLY A 102 -9.37 -8.76 15.31
C GLY A 102 -9.64 -7.26 15.41
N LEU A 103 -8.69 -6.44 14.94
CA LEU A 103 -8.82 -4.98 14.94
C LEU A 103 -10.02 -4.50 14.12
N ARG A 104 -10.32 -5.12 12.96
CA ARG A 104 -11.48 -4.73 12.15
C ARG A 104 -12.80 -4.96 12.88
N VAL A 105 -12.93 -6.06 13.61
CA VAL A 105 -14.13 -6.36 14.40
C VAL A 105 -14.26 -5.35 15.54
N VAL A 106 -13.18 -5.10 16.28
CA VAL A 106 -13.17 -4.11 17.37
C VAL A 106 -13.51 -2.72 16.83
N ALA A 107 -12.90 -2.30 15.72
CA ALA A 107 -13.17 -1.01 15.09
C ALA A 107 -14.63 -0.88 14.63
N LEU A 108 -15.23 -1.95 14.09
CA LEU A 108 -16.65 -1.97 13.72
C LEU A 108 -17.55 -1.79 14.94
N VAL A 109 -17.28 -2.53 16.03
CA VAL A 109 -18.05 -2.42 17.28
C VAL A 109 -17.94 -1.01 17.87
N LEU A 110 -16.73 -0.46 17.96
CA LEU A 110 -16.51 0.91 18.43
C LEU A 110 -17.21 1.95 17.54
N PHE A 111 -17.24 1.73 16.23
CA PHE A 111 -17.93 2.61 15.29
C PHE A 111 -19.46 2.59 15.52
N VAL A 112 -20.06 1.42 15.74
CA VAL A 112 -21.49 1.31 16.07
C VAL A 112 -21.80 1.99 17.41
N ILE A 113 -20.98 1.76 18.43
CA ILE A 113 -21.10 2.44 19.73
C ILE A 113 -21.03 3.97 19.55
N ALA A 114 -20.09 4.45 18.73
CA ALA A 114 -19.95 5.88 18.45
C ALA A 114 -21.19 6.46 17.76
N ILE A 115 -21.84 5.74 16.85
CA ILE A 115 -23.10 6.17 16.22
C ILE A 115 -24.22 6.27 17.25
N VAL A 116 -24.39 5.24 18.09
CA VAL A 116 -25.42 5.23 19.13
C VAL A 116 -25.18 6.37 20.13
N ALA A 117 -23.92 6.58 20.55
CA ALA A 117 -23.54 7.67 21.42
C ALA A 117 -23.78 9.04 20.76
N ALA A 118 -23.45 9.21 19.48
CA ALA A 118 -23.70 10.45 18.75
C ALA A 118 -25.20 10.78 18.66
N PHE A 119 -26.06 9.76 18.54
CA PHE A 119 -27.51 9.92 18.55
C PHE A 119 -28.04 10.30 19.95
N LEU A 120 -27.64 9.56 20.99
CA LEU A 120 -28.11 9.78 22.36
C LEU A 120 -27.55 11.06 23.00
N PHE A 121 -26.32 11.41 22.64
CA PHE A 121 -25.53 12.48 23.24
C PHE A 121 -25.08 13.50 22.20
N TRP A 122 -25.94 13.83 21.24
CA TRP A 122 -25.60 14.76 20.17
C TRP A 122 -25.06 16.14 20.65
N PRO A 123 -25.42 16.70 21.82
CA PRO A 123 -24.80 17.96 22.28
C PRO A 123 -23.29 17.82 22.59
N LEU A 124 -22.81 16.63 22.94
CA LEU A 124 -21.37 16.39 23.14
C LEU A 124 -20.57 16.47 21.84
N LEU A 125 -21.24 16.37 20.68
CA LEU A 125 -20.58 16.51 19.37
C LEU A 125 -19.99 17.90 19.15
N PHE A 126 -20.49 18.94 19.84
CA PHE A 126 -19.89 20.28 19.77
C PHE A 126 -18.47 20.34 20.36
N ILE A 127 -18.12 19.40 21.26
CA ILE A 127 -16.79 19.31 21.87
C ILE A 127 -15.85 18.47 20.99
N ALA A 128 -16.38 17.55 20.17
CA ALA A 128 -15.58 16.65 19.34
C ALA A 128 -14.55 17.37 18.43
N PRO A 129 -14.87 18.51 17.77
CA PRO A 129 -13.88 19.28 17.01
C PRO A 129 -12.66 19.67 17.84
N PHE A 130 -12.83 20.07 19.10
CA PHE A 130 -11.70 20.48 19.95
C PHE A 130 -10.71 19.33 20.17
N PHE A 131 -11.21 18.11 20.33
CA PHE A 131 -10.35 16.92 20.39
C PHE A 131 -9.72 16.60 19.05
N VAL A 132 -10.48 16.71 17.96
CA VAL A 132 -9.97 16.48 16.61
C VAL A 132 -8.92 17.52 16.23
N PHE A 133 -8.99 18.77 16.69
CA PHE A 133 -8.05 19.85 16.41
C PHE A 133 -6.88 19.95 17.38
N ASN A 134 -6.92 19.23 18.50
CA ASN A 134 -5.83 19.20 19.47
C ASN A 134 -4.59 18.47 18.92
N GLU A 135 -3.48 19.20 18.78
CA GLU A 135 -2.22 18.66 18.27
C GLU A 135 -1.63 17.55 19.14
N GLY A 136 -1.75 17.67 20.47
CA GLY A 136 -1.27 16.65 21.41
C GLY A 136 -2.02 15.34 21.24
N ALA A 137 -3.35 15.40 21.12
CA ALA A 137 -4.18 14.22 20.87
C ALA A 137 -3.85 13.57 19.51
N ARG A 138 -3.71 14.38 18.45
CA ARG A 138 -3.31 13.91 17.11
C ARG A 138 -1.94 13.24 17.12
N ASN A 139 -0.96 13.86 17.77
CA ASN A 139 0.41 13.36 17.83
C ASN A 139 0.48 12.06 18.64
N GLY A 140 -0.27 11.96 19.74
CA GLY A 140 -0.41 10.73 20.52
C GLY A 140 -1.02 9.58 19.70
N LEU A 141 -2.13 9.84 18.99
CA LEU A 141 -2.77 8.88 18.10
C LEU A 141 -1.84 8.44 16.96
N ARG A 142 -1.10 9.38 16.37
CA ARG A 142 -0.11 9.11 15.32
C ARG A 142 1.05 8.27 15.83
N ALA A 143 1.55 8.54 17.04
CA ALA A 143 2.59 7.73 17.67
C ALA A 143 2.12 6.31 17.98
N ALA A 144 0.89 6.16 18.50
CA ALA A 144 0.28 4.86 18.75
C ALA A 144 0.08 4.07 17.44
N SER A 145 -0.42 4.73 16.39
CA SER A 145 -0.55 4.12 15.06
C SER A 145 0.80 3.69 14.49
N THR A 146 1.85 4.49 14.66
CA THR A 146 3.21 4.14 14.23
C THR A 146 3.71 2.88 14.92
N ARG A 147 3.52 2.75 16.24
CA ARG A 147 3.89 1.56 17.01
C ARG A 147 3.15 0.31 16.52
N PHE A 148 1.84 0.44 16.29
CA PHE A 148 1.03 -0.64 15.72
C PHE A 148 1.53 -1.06 14.32
N LEU A 149 1.84 -0.10 13.44
CA LEU A 149 2.39 -0.38 12.11
C LEU A 149 3.76 -1.07 12.17
N ASP A 150 4.60 -0.69 13.12
CA ASP A 150 5.89 -1.33 13.33
C ASP A 150 5.70 -2.79 13.78
N GLU A 151 4.71 -3.07 14.65
CA GLU A 151 4.36 -4.41 15.09
C GLU A 151 3.83 -5.31 13.96
N LEU A 152 3.06 -4.75 13.01
CA LEU A 152 2.62 -5.48 11.81
C LEU A 152 3.77 -5.92 10.91
N ASN A 153 4.88 -5.18 10.94
CA ASN A 153 6.07 -5.41 10.12
C ASN A 153 7.10 -6.32 10.81
N GLN A 154 6.92 -6.65 12.09
CA GLN A 154 7.85 -7.53 12.79
C GLN A 154 7.70 -8.99 12.32
N PRO A 155 8.80 -9.67 11.95
CA PRO A 155 8.79 -11.12 11.84
C PRO A 155 8.48 -11.71 13.22
N VAL A 156 7.80 -12.86 13.25
CA VAL A 156 7.56 -13.60 14.50
C VAL A 156 8.91 -14.04 15.04
N ASN A 157 9.52 -13.22 15.90
CA ASN A 157 10.72 -13.57 16.61
C ASN A 157 10.30 -14.40 17.81
N GLY A 158 10.36 -15.72 17.67
CA GLY A 158 10.23 -16.68 18.77
C GLY A 158 11.43 -16.63 19.70
N TYR A 159 11.67 -15.50 20.37
CA TYR A 159 12.58 -15.40 21.50
C TYR A 159 11.78 -15.24 22.78
N GLY A 160 11.04 -16.30 23.13
CA GLY A 160 10.66 -16.60 24.51
C GLY A 160 11.63 -17.65 25.03
N GLY A 161 12.81 -17.20 25.44
CA GLY A 161 13.84 -18.03 26.06
C GLY A 161 14.49 -17.24 27.19
N ALA A 162 13.93 -17.40 28.39
CA ALA A 162 14.60 -17.37 29.70
C ALA A 162 13.56 -17.80 30.75
#